data_AF-A0A178FFY7-F1
#
_entry.id   AF-A0A178FFY7-F1
#
_cell.length_a   1.000
_cell.length_b   1.000
_cell.length_c   1.000
_cell.angle_alpha   90.00
_cell.angle_beta   90.00
_cell.angle_gamma   90.00
#
_symmetry.space_group_name_H-M   'P 1'
#
loop_
_entity.id
_entity.type
_entity.pdbx_description
1 polymer ?
#
loop_
_entity_poly.entity_id
_entity_poly.type
_entity_poly.pdbx_seq_one_letter_code
_entity_poly.pdbx_strand_id
1 'polypeptide(L)'
;MAIRMEILQVPKGPVAPSDLAALCSRYRTARLRALKTYPEAFSSKYERESAFTDEQWAQRLQNPMSRTFVAVCVDHDTEAPASVAEVEKLKSNEWMGMVVLLGPKVVGSSMKYVWDPFLSMAWMQPDDEGDFKDAEVATFAVSMFVLPEAARRGVGKMLISRMMDYAKEDGERKSIGKLYVSLIVERDNDAAIRLYERCGFARVDVGSDLDGGFPHFDAQKSKRRKKRLQDWKKKPSGRQRANPHHKNPFQVFFWKTVLIMSKITVAGVRTNVQQLLDYSHNEKKRNFVETVELQIGLKNYDPQRDKRFSGTIKLPTVPRPRMSICVLGDQHDIDRAKHLGVDAMSSDDLKKLNKNKKLIKKLARKYDAFLASDALVRQIPRLLGPGLSKAGKFPTPVSHNEDLSNKMNDVKSTIKFQLKKELCLGVAVGNVGMTEDELIANIMLAINYLISLLKKGWQNVGSLTIKASMSPPKRVY
;
A
#
# COMPACT_ATOMS: atom_id res chain seq x y z
N MET A 1 21.18 -30.29 11.83
CA MET A 1 20.24 -29.31 12.40
C MET A 1 20.11 -28.13 11.45
N ALA A 2 18.90 -27.73 11.06
CA ALA A 2 18.70 -26.63 10.11
C ALA A 2 18.84 -25.30 10.86
N ILE A 3 19.92 -24.57 10.59
CA ILE A 3 20.18 -23.24 11.14
C ILE A 3 19.04 -22.30 10.71
N ARG A 4 18.25 -21.81 11.67
CA ARG A 4 17.15 -20.86 11.44
C ARG A 4 17.68 -19.43 11.53
N MET A 5 17.37 -18.63 10.52
CA MET A 5 17.76 -17.22 10.45
C MET A 5 16.55 -16.33 10.76
N GLU A 6 16.72 -15.38 11.67
CA GLU A 6 15.71 -14.39 12.04
C GLU A 6 16.22 -12.98 11.69
N ILE A 7 15.34 -12.10 11.20
CA ILE A 7 15.69 -10.70 10.92
C ILE A 7 15.14 -9.83 12.04
N LEU A 8 16.05 -9.20 12.80
CA LEU A 8 15.73 -8.33 13.91
C LEU A 8 16.07 -6.88 13.57
N GLN A 9 15.30 -5.94 14.10
CA GLN A 9 15.58 -4.52 14.01
C GLN A 9 16.31 -4.07 15.29
N VAL A 10 17.43 -3.37 15.14
CA VAL A 10 18.13 -2.82 16.31
C VAL A 10 17.28 -1.69 16.91
N PRO A 11 16.93 -1.74 18.21
CA PRO A 11 16.11 -0.71 18.85
C PRO A 11 16.86 0.63 18.92
N LYS A 12 16.08 1.72 18.89
CA LYS A 12 16.56 3.11 18.93
C LYS A 12 16.10 3.88 20.17
N GLY A 13 15.27 3.27 21.02
CA GLY A 13 14.70 3.88 22.23
C GLY A 13 15.68 3.91 23.42
N PRO A 14 15.23 4.23 24.65
CA PRO A 14 16.09 4.22 25.83
C PRO A 14 16.54 2.78 26.15
N VAL A 15 17.67 2.40 25.57
CA VAL A 15 18.37 1.15 25.84
C VAL A 15 19.31 1.40 27.03
N ALA A 16 19.39 0.45 27.97
CA ALA A 16 20.32 0.56 29.08
C ALA A 16 21.76 0.78 28.54
N PRO A 17 22.59 1.65 29.17
CA PRO A 17 23.94 1.94 28.67
C PRO A 17 24.81 0.68 28.47
N SER A 18 24.62 -0.34 29.32
CA SER A 18 25.27 -1.65 29.22
C SER A 18 24.87 -2.43 27.96
N ASP A 19 23.57 -2.46 27.64
CA ASP A 19 23.03 -3.13 26.46
C ASP A 19 23.46 -2.42 25.17
N LEU A 20 23.52 -1.09 25.19
CA LEU A 20 24.01 -0.30 24.07
C LEU A 20 25.49 -0.63 23.76
N ALA A 21 26.34 -0.73 24.79
CA ALA A 21 27.74 -1.08 24.61
C ALA A 21 27.90 -2.47 23.98
N ALA A 22 27.10 -3.46 24.43
CA ALA A 22 27.09 -4.79 23.86
C ALA A 22 26.65 -4.79 22.39
N LEU A 23 25.58 -4.06 22.05
CA LEU A 23 25.11 -3.92 20.67
C LEU A 23 26.12 -3.20 19.78
N CYS A 24 26.80 -2.16 20.29
CA CYS A 24 27.87 -1.46 19.57
C CYS A 24 29.06 -2.37 19.29
N SER A 25 29.45 -3.19 20.27
CA SER A 25 30.51 -4.19 20.09
C SER A 25 30.15 -5.23 19.02
N ARG A 26 28.90 -5.72 19.02
CA ARG A 26 28.39 -6.61 17.96
C ARG A 26 28.37 -5.95 16.59
N TYR A 27 27.87 -4.72 16.51
CA TYR A 27 27.86 -3.94 15.28
C TYR A 27 29.27 -3.73 14.71
N ARG A 28 30.22 -3.30 15.56
CA ARG A 28 31.64 -3.12 15.22
C ARG A 28 32.23 -4.42 14.69
N THR A 29 32.04 -5.53 15.40
CA THR A 29 32.58 -6.85 15.03
C THR A 29 32.05 -7.32 13.68
N ALA A 30 30.73 -7.27 13.49
CA ALA A 30 30.08 -7.69 12.25
C ALA A 30 30.51 -6.82 11.06
N ARG A 31 30.59 -5.50 11.27
CA ARG A 31 30.99 -4.52 10.25
C ARG A 31 32.44 -4.69 9.82
N LEU A 32 33.35 -4.83 10.78
CA LEU A 32 34.77 -5.06 10.52
C LEU A 32 35.00 -6.42 9.84
N ARG A 33 34.27 -7.46 10.23
CA ARG A 33 34.29 -8.77 9.56
C ARG A 33 33.86 -8.65 8.10
N ALA A 34 32.74 -7.96 7.83
CA ALA A 34 32.27 -7.75 6.47
C ALA A 34 33.27 -7.00 5.59
N LEU A 35 33.93 -5.97 6.11
CA LEU A 35 34.98 -5.22 5.39
C LEU A 35 36.22 -6.07 5.08
N LYS A 36 36.55 -7.05 5.93
CA LYS A 36 37.62 -8.02 5.64
C LYS A 36 37.21 -9.04 4.60
N THR A 37 35.97 -9.51 4.65
CA THR A 37 35.48 -10.58 3.77
C THR A 37 35.15 -10.08 2.37
N TYR A 38 34.61 -8.87 2.24
CA TYR A 38 34.17 -8.28 0.97
C TYR A 38 34.65 -6.83 0.83
N PRO A 39 35.97 -6.57 0.78
CA PRO A 39 36.49 -5.21 0.66
C PRO A 39 35.99 -4.49 -0.61
N GLU A 40 35.75 -5.23 -1.69
CA GLU A 40 35.16 -4.73 -2.94
C GLU A 40 33.67 -4.36 -2.85
N ALA A 41 32.95 -4.82 -1.82
CA ALA A 41 31.52 -4.53 -1.69
C ALA A 41 31.23 -3.20 -0.97
N PHE A 42 32.26 -2.52 -0.44
CA PHE A 42 32.11 -1.31 0.35
C PHE A 42 33.00 -0.17 -0.14
N SER A 43 32.46 1.05 -0.10
CA SER A 43 33.25 2.27 -0.32
C SER A 43 34.16 2.64 0.85
N SER A 44 33.90 2.08 2.04
CA SER A 44 34.75 2.22 3.23
C SER A 44 35.86 1.17 3.25
N LYS A 45 37.04 1.52 3.76
CA LYS A 45 38.16 0.60 3.97
C LYS A 45 38.21 0.10 5.42
N TYR A 46 38.64 -1.15 5.61
CA TYR A 46 38.85 -1.75 6.93
C TYR A 46 39.72 -0.88 7.83
N GLU A 47 40.88 -0.44 7.33
CA GLU A 47 41.87 0.36 8.08
C GLU A 47 41.28 1.65 8.66
N ARG A 48 40.33 2.26 7.95
CA ARG A 48 39.65 3.47 8.41
C ARG A 48 38.63 3.17 9.49
N GLU A 49 37.78 2.14 9.28
CA GLU A 49 36.72 1.82 10.25
C GLU A 49 37.28 1.14 11.52
N SER A 50 38.42 0.45 11.46
CA SER A 50 39.06 -0.16 12.62
C SER A 50 39.59 0.86 13.62
N ALA A 51 39.91 2.07 13.15
CA ALA A 51 40.43 3.17 13.96
C ALA A 51 39.33 4.01 14.65
N PHE A 52 38.05 3.70 14.41
CA PHE A 52 36.96 4.43 15.05
C PHE A 52 36.82 4.11 16.54
N THR A 53 36.53 5.14 17.32
CA THR A 53 36.26 5.03 18.76
C THR A 53 34.90 4.39 19.01
N ASP A 54 34.71 3.82 20.20
CA ASP A 54 33.42 3.20 20.57
C ASP A 54 32.27 4.23 20.59
N GLU A 55 32.59 5.49 20.88
CA GLU A 55 31.66 6.64 20.79
C GLU A 55 31.18 6.88 19.35
N GLN A 56 32.08 6.80 18.36
CA GLN A 56 31.72 6.94 16.95
C GLN A 56 30.83 5.79 16.46
N TRP A 57 31.08 4.57 16.95
CA TRP A 57 30.22 3.43 16.69
C TRP A 57 28.83 3.59 17.33
N ALA A 58 28.78 4.08 18.57
CA ALA A 58 27.53 4.39 19.26
C ALA A 58 26.73 5.47 18.52
N GLN A 59 27.36 6.57 18.10
CA GLN A 59 26.71 7.64 17.32
C GLN A 59 26.11 7.11 16.01
N ARG A 60 26.80 6.21 15.31
CA ARG A 60 26.28 5.60 14.08
C ARG A 60 25.09 4.67 14.35
N LEU A 61 25.19 3.86 15.40
CA LEU A 61 24.13 2.95 15.79
C LEU A 61 22.91 3.68 16.33
N GLN A 62 23.08 4.83 16.99
CA GLN A 62 22.01 5.63 17.58
C GLN A 62 21.46 6.73 16.67
N ASN A 63 22.06 6.96 15.50
CA ASN A 63 21.60 8.01 14.57
C ASN A 63 20.07 7.91 14.34
N PRO A 64 19.29 8.99 14.63
CA PRO A 64 17.83 8.97 14.53
C PRO A 64 17.33 8.76 13.10
N MET A 65 18.12 9.15 12.11
CA MET A 65 17.85 9.00 10.67
C MET A 65 18.35 7.66 10.08
N SER A 66 18.85 6.74 10.91
CA SER A 66 19.24 5.40 10.46
C SER A 66 18.40 4.31 11.11
N ARG A 67 18.15 3.23 10.38
CA ARG A 67 17.49 2.02 10.89
C ARG A 67 18.28 0.80 10.46
N THR A 68 18.74 0.02 11.44
CA THR A 68 19.62 -1.14 11.22
C THR A 68 18.81 -2.41 11.36
N PHE A 69 18.84 -3.24 10.31
CA PHE A 69 18.26 -4.58 10.30
C PHE A 69 19.38 -5.60 10.25
N VAL A 70 19.27 -6.64 11.07
CA VAL A 70 20.32 -7.64 11.29
C VAL A 70 19.73 -9.03 11.11
N ALA A 71 20.47 -9.90 10.43
CA ALA A 71 20.18 -11.32 10.38
C ALA A 71 20.98 -12.03 11.48
N VAL A 72 20.27 -12.70 12.39
CA VAL A 72 20.87 -13.50 13.47
C VAL A 72 20.55 -14.98 13.28
N CYS A 73 21.51 -15.82 13.64
CA CYS A 73 21.34 -17.26 13.75
C CYS A 73 20.72 -17.56 15.12
N VAL A 74 19.59 -18.26 15.18
CA VAL A 74 18.90 -18.58 16.45
C VAL A 74 18.87 -20.08 16.64
N ASP A 75 19.41 -20.55 17.76
CA ASP A 75 19.25 -21.93 18.24
C ASP A 75 17.90 -22.07 18.98
N HIS A 76 17.29 -23.26 18.95
CA HIS A 76 15.88 -23.47 19.30
C HIS A 76 15.49 -23.00 20.72
N ASP A 77 14.28 -22.44 20.80
CA ASP A 77 13.42 -22.17 21.97
C ASP A 77 13.83 -21.09 22.98
N THR A 78 13.17 -19.93 22.88
CA THR A 78 12.74 -19.19 24.08
C THR A 78 11.48 -18.37 23.74
N GLU A 79 10.33 -18.84 24.21
CA GLU A 79 9.08 -18.07 24.26
C GLU A 79 9.19 -17.04 25.40
N ALA A 80 9.60 -15.82 25.07
CA ALA A 80 9.67 -14.69 25.99
C ALA A 80 9.10 -13.42 25.31
N PRO A 81 8.61 -12.43 26.10
CA PRO A 81 7.89 -11.27 25.58
C PRO A 81 8.72 -10.46 24.57
N ALA A 82 8.03 -10.01 23.50
CA ALA A 82 8.60 -9.69 22.20
C ALA A 82 9.69 -8.60 22.15
N SER A 83 9.73 -7.61 23.07
CA SER A 83 10.69 -6.50 22.99
C SER A 83 11.99 -6.74 23.77
N VAL A 84 11.93 -7.40 24.93
CA VAL A 84 13.12 -7.70 25.76
C VAL A 84 13.89 -8.88 25.19
N ALA A 85 13.17 -9.89 24.66
CA ALA A 85 13.76 -11.05 24.02
C ALA A 85 14.57 -10.70 22.75
N GLU A 86 14.18 -9.67 22.00
CA GLU A 86 14.89 -9.23 20.79
C GLU A 86 16.27 -8.65 21.08
N VAL A 87 16.39 -7.85 22.16
CA VAL A 87 17.68 -7.27 22.57
C VAL A 87 18.62 -8.36 23.06
N GLU A 88 18.11 -9.32 23.83
CA GLU A 88 18.91 -10.47 24.25
C GLU A 88 19.37 -11.31 23.07
N LYS A 89 18.48 -11.61 22.11
CA LYS A 89 18.84 -12.32 20.87
C LYS A 89 19.91 -11.58 20.07
N LEU A 90 19.85 -10.25 19.99
CA LEU A 90 20.86 -9.44 19.30
C LEU A 90 22.22 -9.45 20.02
N LYS A 91 22.23 -9.56 21.34
CA LYS A 91 23.45 -9.65 22.15
C LYS A 91 24.08 -11.05 22.12
N SER A 92 23.27 -12.09 22.24
CA SER A 92 23.73 -13.48 22.36
C SER A 92 24.17 -14.08 21.03
N ASN A 93 23.50 -13.72 19.93
CA ASN A 93 23.73 -14.34 18.63
C ASN A 93 24.69 -13.54 17.74
N GLU A 94 25.37 -14.26 16.84
CA GLU A 94 26.24 -13.64 15.85
C GLU A 94 25.43 -12.98 14.72
N TRP A 95 25.87 -11.81 14.29
CA TRP A 95 25.24 -11.03 13.22
C TRP A 95 25.77 -11.50 11.87
N MET A 96 24.97 -12.32 11.19
CA MET A 96 25.33 -12.99 9.95
C MET A 96 25.10 -12.15 8.69
N GLY A 97 24.40 -11.02 8.84
CA GLY A 97 24.18 -10.06 7.78
C GLY A 97 23.48 -8.82 8.32
N MET A 98 23.57 -7.71 7.60
CA MET A 98 22.88 -6.49 7.99
C MET A 98 22.58 -5.62 6.78
N VAL A 99 21.61 -4.73 6.95
CA VAL A 99 21.33 -3.60 6.06
C VAL A 99 20.96 -2.39 6.91
N VAL A 100 21.44 -1.22 6.51
CA VAL A 100 21.09 0.05 7.18
C VAL A 100 20.30 0.90 6.21
N LEU A 101 19.09 1.28 6.58
CA LEU A 101 18.27 2.23 5.86
C LEU A 101 18.49 3.62 6.42
N LEU A 102 18.91 4.56 5.56
CA LEU A 102 19.08 5.98 5.88
C LEU A 102 17.84 6.77 5.43
N GLY A 103 17.51 7.82 6.18
CA GLY A 103 16.35 8.68 5.94
C GLY A 103 15.20 8.38 6.91
N PRO A 104 13.99 8.91 6.65
CA PRO A 104 13.55 9.60 5.43
C PRO A 104 14.10 11.04 5.27
N LYS A 105 14.35 11.48 4.02
CA LYS A 105 14.58 12.89 3.66
C LYS A 105 13.67 13.34 2.52
N VAL A 106 13.12 14.55 2.60
CA VAL A 106 12.26 15.12 1.55
C VAL A 106 13.08 15.43 0.30
N VAL A 107 12.55 15.09 -0.88
CA VAL A 107 13.16 15.37 -2.18
C VAL A 107 12.71 16.75 -2.63
N GLY A 108 13.62 17.73 -2.57
CA GLY A 108 13.37 19.10 -3.03
C GLY A 108 13.53 19.26 -4.55
N SER A 109 12.88 20.27 -5.12
CA SER A 109 12.95 20.61 -6.57
C SER A 109 14.36 20.93 -7.09
N SER A 110 15.32 21.18 -6.20
CA SER A 110 16.72 21.46 -6.54
C SER A 110 17.59 20.20 -6.70
N MET A 111 17.08 19.01 -6.39
CA MET A 111 17.85 17.77 -6.44
C MET A 111 17.89 17.19 -7.86
N LYS A 112 19.10 16.93 -8.36
CA LYS A 112 19.30 16.34 -9.70
C LYS A 112 19.03 14.83 -9.67
N TYR A 113 19.40 14.15 -8.60
CA TYR A 113 19.11 12.75 -8.36
C TYR A 113 18.58 12.51 -6.94
N VAL A 114 17.70 11.51 -6.82
CA VAL A 114 17.03 11.12 -5.57
C VAL A 114 18.00 10.65 -4.48
N TRP A 115 19.21 10.25 -4.86
CA TRP A 115 20.28 9.81 -3.96
C TRP A 115 21.31 10.91 -3.64
N ASP A 116 21.23 12.10 -4.26
CA ASP A 116 22.17 13.20 -4.01
C ASP A 116 22.32 13.55 -2.52
N PRO A 117 21.23 13.60 -1.72
CA PRO A 117 21.34 13.92 -0.29
C PRO A 117 22.20 12.93 0.49
N PHE A 118 22.26 11.68 0.04
CA PHE A 118 22.92 10.57 0.73
C PHE A 118 24.35 10.33 0.26
N LEU A 119 24.76 10.99 -0.84
CA LEU A 119 26.13 10.93 -1.37
C LEU A 119 27.09 11.94 -0.69
N SER A 120 26.57 12.93 0.02
CA SER A 120 27.36 13.89 0.82
C SER A 120 27.32 13.54 2.30
N MET A 121 28.31 13.93 3.11
CA MET A 121 28.25 13.71 4.57
C MET A 121 27.12 14.50 5.28
N ALA A 122 26.39 15.35 4.55
CA ALA A 122 25.29 16.17 5.07
C ALA A 122 24.01 15.37 5.42
N TRP A 123 23.92 14.08 5.08
CA TRP A 123 22.79 13.25 5.53
C TRP A 123 22.78 12.98 7.04
N MET A 124 23.87 13.25 7.75
CA MET A 124 23.98 13.04 9.21
C MET A 124 23.42 14.21 10.05
N GLN A 125 23.07 15.33 9.43
CA GLN A 125 22.44 16.48 10.10
C GLN A 125 20.93 16.19 10.34
N PRO A 126 20.37 16.47 11.54
CA PRO A 126 18.95 16.22 11.86
C PRO A 126 17.91 17.13 11.16
N ASP A 127 18.33 18.02 10.27
CA ASP A 127 17.57 19.25 9.93
C ASP A 127 16.34 19.10 9.01
N ASP A 128 15.78 17.91 8.84
CA ASP A 128 14.54 17.76 8.07
C ASP A 128 13.48 16.99 8.86
N GLU A 129 12.99 17.58 9.96
CA GLU A 129 11.58 17.43 10.37
C GLU A 129 10.68 18.22 9.41
N GLY A 130 10.82 17.99 8.11
CA GLY A 130 9.93 18.53 7.11
C GLY A 130 8.54 17.90 7.23
N ASP A 131 7.50 18.61 6.81
CA ASP A 131 6.18 18.02 6.67
C ASP A 131 6.24 16.88 5.64
N PHE A 132 6.17 15.64 6.13
CA PHE A 132 6.23 14.44 5.29
C PHE A 132 4.91 14.15 4.59
N LYS A 133 3.83 14.87 4.93
CA LYS A 133 2.50 14.65 4.38
C LYS A 133 2.50 14.93 2.88
N ASP A 134 2.13 13.92 2.09
CA ASP A 134 2.07 13.97 0.62
C ASP A 134 3.40 14.34 -0.09
N ALA A 135 4.52 14.33 0.63
CA ALA A 135 5.84 14.67 0.10
C ALA A 135 6.46 13.52 -0.72
N GLU A 136 7.35 13.88 -1.67
CA GLU A 136 8.30 12.94 -2.24
C GLU A 136 9.48 12.79 -1.29
N VAL A 137 9.80 11.57 -0.89
CA VAL A 137 10.80 11.26 0.13
C VAL A 137 11.76 10.20 -0.39
N ALA A 138 13.04 10.40 -0.12
CA ALA A 138 14.08 9.46 -0.43
C ALA A 138 14.62 8.79 0.84
N THR A 139 14.95 7.51 0.69
CA THR A 139 15.69 6.70 1.64
C THR A 139 16.79 5.96 0.91
N PHE A 140 17.86 5.67 1.62
CA PHE A 140 19.06 5.14 1.02
C PHE A 140 19.57 3.94 1.81
N ALA A 141 19.57 2.77 1.19
CA ALA A 141 20.06 1.55 1.81
C ALA A 141 21.58 1.47 1.62
N VAL A 142 22.29 1.34 2.74
CA VAL A 142 23.74 1.22 2.80
C VAL A 142 24.13 0.00 3.62
N SER A 143 25.42 -0.33 3.53
CA SER A 143 26.02 -1.30 4.45
C SER A 143 25.38 -2.69 4.37
N MET A 144 24.81 -3.04 3.21
CA MET A 144 24.21 -4.34 2.98
C MET A 144 25.28 -5.41 2.82
N PHE A 145 25.24 -6.43 3.67
CA PHE A 145 26.03 -7.63 3.48
C PHE A 145 25.38 -8.87 4.10
N VAL A 146 25.85 -10.02 3.63
CA VAL A 146 25.57 -11.33 4.22
C VAL A 146 26.90 -12.08 4.23
N LEU A 147 27.29 -12.59 5.38
CA LEU A 147 28.52 -13.36 5.53
C LEU A 147 28.43 -14.69 4.73
N PRO A 148 29.55 -15.22 4.20
CA PRO A 148 29.56 -16.42 3.36
C PRO A 148 28.82 -17.62 3.96
N GLU A 149 28.89 -17.77 5.27
CA GLU A 149 28.33 -18.88 6.05
C GLU A 149 26.79 -18.87 6.04
N ALA A 150 26.19 -17.68 5.88
CA ALA A 150 24.76 -17.46 5.76
C ALA A 150 24.31 -17.16 4.30
N ALA A 151 25.25 -17.05 3.37
CA ALA A 151 24.98 -16.78 1.97
C ALA A 151 24.23 -17.95 1.30
N ARG A 152 23.57 -17.66 0.17
CA ARG A 152 22.76 -18.62 -0.62
C ARG A 152 21.58 -19.28 0.11
N ARG A 153 21.29 -18.92 1.36
CA ARG A 153 20.12 -19.38 2.13
C ARG A 153 18.91 -18.44 2.05
N GLY A 154 18.96 -17.45 1.16
CA GLY A 154 17.88 -16.45 1.02
C GLY A 154 17.94 -15.29 2.01
N VAL A 155 18.90 -15.26 2.95
CA VAL A 155 19.06 -14.22 3.98
C VAL A 155 19.11 -12.80 3.39
N GLY A 156 19.84 -12.61 2.28
CA GLY A 156 19.91 -11.30 1.63
C GLY A 156 18.54 -10.80 1.13
N LYS A 157 17.70 -11.72 0.66
CA LYS A 157 16.32 -11.40 0.27
C LYS A 157 15.47 -11.08 1.49
N MET A 158 15.65 -11.82 2.60
CA MET A 158 14.93 -11.57 3.85
C MET A 158 15.24 -10.19 4.43
N LEU A 159 16.52 -9.81 4.49
CA LEU A 159 16.97 -8.48 4.94
C LEU A 159 16.36 -7.35 4.11
N ILE A 160 16.44 -7.45 2.79
CA ILE A 160 15.88 -6.43 1.89
C ILE A 160 14.36 -6.40 2.00
N SER A 161 13.68 -7.55 2.05
CA SER A 161 12.22 -7.58 2.25
C SER A 161 11.82 -6.91 3.56
N ARG A 162 12.45 -7.26 4.69
CA ARG A 162 12.11 -6.69 6.00
C ARG A 162 12.37 -5.18 6.07
N MET A 163 13.47 -4.72 5.47
CA MET A 163 13.80 -3.30 5.34
C MET A 163 12.74 -2.58 4.50
N MET A 164 12.30 -3.17 3.38
CA MET A 164 11.27 -2.60 2.51
C MET A 164 9.89 -2.55 3.19
N ASP A 165 9.55 -3.58 3.96
CA ASP A 165 8.32 -3.63 4.75
C ASP A 165 8.32 -2.51 5.80
N TYR A 166 9.44 -2.33 6.52
CA TYR A 166 9.60 -1.20 7.44
C TYR A 166 9.51 0.16 6.74
N ALA A 167 10.19 0.33 5.60
CA ALA A 167 10.14 1.58 4.84
C ALA A 167 8.70 1.92 4.42
N LYS A 168 7.91 0.89 4.08
CA LYS A 168 6.49 1.03 3.77
C LYS A 168 5.67 1.42 5.00
N GLU A 169 5.86 0.73 6.13
CA GLU A 169 5.18 1.04 7.40
C GLU A 169 5.51 2.44 7.91
N ASP A 170 6.78 2.88 7.82
CA ASP A 170 7.21 4.24 8.21
C ASP A 170 6.59 5.28 7.28
N GLY A 171 6.50 4.99 5.98
CA GLY A 171 5.84 5.87 5.02
C GLY A 171 4.33 5.99 5.22
N GLU A 172 3.65 4.89 5.55
CA GLU A 172 2.21 4.90 5.91
C GLU A 172 1.99 5.69 7.20
N ARG A 173 2.82 5.47 8.24
CA ARG A 173 2.74 6.19 9.52
C ARG A 173 2.94 7.70 9.36
N LYS A 174 3.85 8.11 8.47
CA LYS A 174 4.18 9.53 8.21
C LYS A 174 3.35 10.16 7.09
N SER A 175 2.38 9.44 6.51
CA SER A 175 1.55 9.90 5.38
C SER A 175 2.37 10.39 4.17
N ILE A 176 3.47 9.69 3.87
CA ILE A 176 4.38 10.02 2.75
C ILE A 176 3.68 9.72 1.42
N GLY A 177 3.65 10.71 0.52
CA GLY A 177 3.06 10.57 -0.80
C GLY A 177 3.85 9.62 -1.71
N LYS A 178 5.17 9.75 -1.75
CA LYS A 178 6.01 8.89 -2.61
C LYS A 178 7.34 8.60 -1.95
N LEU A 179 7.66 7.32 -1.77
CA LEU A 179 8.90 6.89 -1.14
C LEU A 179 9.84 6.25 -2.16
N TYR A 180 11.05 6.76 -2.27
CA TYR A 180 12.12 6.13 -3.04
C TYR A 180 13.08 5.42 -2.11
N VAL A 181 13.37 4.15 -2.40
CA VAL A 181 14.42 3.39 -1.73
C VAL A 181 15.54 3.19 -2.75
N SER A 182 16.69 3.78 -2.50
CA SER A 182 17.84 3.73 -3.43
C SER A 182 19.03 3.03 -2.78
N LEU A 183 19.89 2.42 -3.60
CA LEU A 183 21.14 1.79 -3.18
C LEU A 183 22.16 1.84 -4.33
N ILE A 184 23.44 1.68 -3.99
CA ILE A 184 24.53 1.64 -4.96
C ILE A 184 25.24 0.31 -4.88
N VAL A 185 25.61 -0.21 -6.05
CA VAL A 185 26.35 -1.46 -6.21
C VAL A 185 27.45 -1.24 -7.23
N GLU A 186 28.59 -1.90 -7.05
CA GLU A 186 29.63 -1.93 -8.08
C GLU A 186 29.14 -2.66 -9.35
N ARG A 187 29.62 -2.21 -10.52
CA ARG A 187 29.23 -2.76 -11.83
C ARG A 187 29.49 -4.26 -11.97
N ASP A 188 30.53 -4.75 -11.33
CA ASP A 188 31.01 -6.12 -11.49
C ASP A 188 30.42 -7.07 -10.43
N ASN A 189 29.63 -6.56 -9.48
CA ASN A 189 28.95 -7.37 -8.47
C ASN A 189 27.61 -7.92 -8.98
N ASP A 190 27.71 -8.82 -9.96
CA ASP A 190 26.61 -9.53 -10.60
C ASP A 190 25.66 -10.25 -9.63
N ALA A 191 26.20 -10.78 -8.54
CA ALA A 191 25.41 -11.48 -7.53
C ALA A 191 24.47 -10.53 -6.77
N ALA A 192 24.99 -9.37 -6.35
CA ALA A 192 24.21 -8.33 -5.69
C ALA A 192 23.20 -7.70 -6.66
N ILE A 193 23.61 -7.39 -7.90
CA ILE A 193 22.72 -6.89 -8.95
C ILE A 193 21.50 -7.81 -9.13
N ARG A 194 21.72 -9.11 -9.31
CA ARG A 194 20.62 -10.09 -9.45
C ARG A 194 19.75 -10.20 -8.19
N LEU A 195 20.32 -10.00 -7.00
CA LEU A 195 19.54 -9.98 -5.76
C LEU A 195 18.59 -8.78 -5.74
N TYR A 196 19.09 -7.57 -6.02
CA TYR A 196 18.28 -6.35 -6.00
C TYR A 196 17.24 -6.33 -7.12
N GLU A 197 17.58 -6.78 -8.33
CA GLU A 197 16.61 -6.95 -9.42
C GLU A 197 15.48 -7.90 -9.03
N ARG A 198 15.78 -9.03 -8.37
CA ARG A 198 14.77 -9.96 -7.85
C ARG A 198 13.94 -9.37 -6.71
N CYS A 199 14.51 -8.43 -5.95
CA CYS A 199 13.80 -7.66 -4.94
C CYS A 199 13.02 -6.49 -5.56
N GLY A 200 13.08 -6.29 -6.87
CA GLY A 200 12.29 -5.30 -7.62
C GLY A 200 12.95 -3.94 -7.78
N PHE A 201 14.26 -3.81 -7.57
CA PHE A 201 15.01 -2.60 -7.86
C PHE A 201 15.29 -2.48 -9.37
N ALA A 202 15.20 -1.27 -9.90
CA ALA A 202 15.54 -0.95 -11.28
C ALA A 202 16.94 -0.34 -11.36
N ARG A 203 17.71 -0.77 -12.36
CA ARG A 203 19.02 -0.19 -12.69
C ARG A 203 18.86 1.16 -13.36
N VAL A 204 19.67 2.13 -12.96
CA VAL A 204 19.79 3.45 -13.59
C VAL A 204 21.19 3.61 -14.16
N ASP A 205 21.30 3.85 -15.47
CA ASP A 205 22.57 4.22 -16.10
C ASP A 205 22.74 5.74 -15.96
N VAL A 206 23.74 6.14 -15.17
CA VAL A 206 24.15 7.54 -15.03
C VAL A 206 25.03 7.87 -16.23
N GLY A 207 24.41 8.22 -17.35
CA GLY A 207 25.16 8.60 -18.57
C GLY A 207 24.41 8.40 -19.89
N SER A 208 23.31 9.11 -20.10
CA SER A 208 22.93 9.68 -21.40
C SER A 208 21.71 10.59 -21.23
N ASP A 209 21.86 11.83 -21.69
CA ASP A 209 20.84 12.83 -22.00
C ASP A 209 20.23 13.65 -20.86
N LEU A 210 20.76 14.88 -20.77
CA LEU A 210 20.04 16.10 -20.42
C LEU A 210 18.89 16.26 -21.42
N ASP A 211 17.67 15.84 -21.05
CA ASP A 211 16.41 16.51 -21.42
C ASP A 211 15.21 15.71 -20.91
N GLY A 212 14.35 16.38 -20.14
CA GLY A 212 12.93 16.04 -20.02
C GLY A 212 12.52 14.88 -19.11
N GLY A 213 12.28 15.19 -17.83
CA GLY A 213 11.27 14.51 -17.00
C GLY A 213 11.61 13.12 -16.46
N PHE A 214 11.30 12.90 -15.18
CA PHE A 214 11.41 11.61 -14.53
C PHE A 214 10.67 10.52 -15.32
N PRO A 215 11.34 9.45 -15.77
CA PRO A 215 10.69 8.43 -16.60
C PRO A 215 9.65 7.66 -15.78
N HIS A 216 8.38 7.84 -16.15
CA HIS A 216 7.24 7.05 -15.68
C HIS A 216 7.45 5.57 -16.03
N PHE A 217 7.27 4.68 -15.04
CA PHE A 217 7.50 3.25 -15.19
C PHE A 217 6.41 2.60 -16.04
N ASP A 218 6.67 2.48 -17.34
CA ASP A 218 5.75 1.87 -18.28
C ASP A 218 6.04 0.36 -18.44
N ALA A 219 5.18 -0.47 -17.84
CA ALA A 219 5.36 -1.93 -17.72
C ALA A 219 5.42 -2.68 -19.05
N GLN A 220 5.11 -2.03 -20.18
CA GLN A 220 5.19 -2.62 -21.52
C GLN A 220 6.60 -2.64 -22.13
N LYS A 221 7.53 -1.76 -21.70
CA LYS A 221 8.89 -1.68 -22.30
C LYS A 221 9.79 -2.90 -21.98
N SER A 222 9.51 -3.64 -20.92
CA SER A 222 10.25 -4.85 -20.51
C SER A 222 10.14 -6.00 -21.53
N LYS A 223 8.99 -6.15 -22.20
CA LYS A 223 8.78 -7.24 -23.17
C LYS A 223 9.51 -7.01 -24.51
N ARG A 224 9.67 -5.75 -24.94
CA ARG A 224 10.40 -5.42 -26.18
C ARG A 224 11.93 -5.54 -26.03
N ARG A 225 12.47 -5.32 -24.82
CA ARG A 225 13.93 -5.45 -24.55
C ARG A 225 14.43 -6.90 -24.54
N LYS A 226 13.62 -7.87 -24.14
CA LYS A 226 14.01 -9.30 -24.21
C LYS A 226 14.23 -9.80 -25.65
N LYS A 227 13.55 -9.21 -26.64
CA LYS A 227 13.73 -9.55 -28.06
C LYS A 227 15.04 -8.95 -28.62
N ARG A 228 15.36 -7.71 -28.25
CA ARG A 228 16.62 -7.04 -28.66
C ARG A 228 17.90 -7.64 -28.05
N LEU A 229 17.81 -8.25 -26.86
CA LEU A 229 18.97 -8.89 -26.22
C LEU A 229 19.41 -10.20 -26.91
N GLN A 230 18.52 -10.85 -27.69
CA GLN A 230 18.87 -12.03 -28.48
C GLN A 230 19.62 -11.65 -29.77
N ASP A 231 19.31 -10.49 -30.36
CA ASP A 231 19.97 -10.01 -31.58
C ASP A 231 21.38 -9.43 -31.34
N TRP A 232 21.68 -8.99 -30.11
CA TRP A 232 22.98 -8.39 -29.77
C TRP A 232 24.13 -9.42 -29.63
N LYS A 233 23.83 -10.71 -29.46
CA LYS A 233 24.83 -11.79 -29.32
C LYS A 233 25.57 -12.16 -30.62
N LYS A 234 25.49 -11.36 -31.70
CA LYS A 234 25.96 -11.73 -33.04
C LYS A 234 26.96 -10.77 -33.72
N LYS A 235 27.83 -10.03 -33.01
CA LYS A 235 28.94 -9.30 -33.68
C LYS A 235 30.30 -9.47 -32.97
N PRO A 236 31.40 -9.68 -33.74
CA PRO A 236 32.73 -9.90 -33.20
C PRO A 236 33.49 -8.59 -32.90
N SER A 237 34.51 -8.75 -32.06
CA SER A 237 35.40 -7.78 -31.40
C SER A 237 36.32 -6.96 -32.31
N GLY A 238 36.61 -5.70 -31.91
CA GLY A 238 37.68 -4.85 -32.43
C GLY A 238 38.11 -3.73 -31.46
N ARG A 239 39.44 -3.53 -31.33
CA ARG A 239 40.29 -2.72 -30.39
C ARG A 239 40.07 -1.19 -30.42
N GLN A 240 40.03 -0.46 -29.27
CA GLN A 240 41.11 0.29 -28.52
C GLN A 240 41.49 1.67 -29.16
N ARG A 241 41.51 2.88 -28.54
CA ARG A 241 42.23 3.47 -27.37
C ARG A 241 41.67 4.91 -27.05
N ALA A 242 41.41 5.32 -25.78
CA ALA A 242 42.16 6.20 -24.83
C ALA A 242 42.33 7.70 -25.26
N ASN A 243 42.16 8.81 -24.49
CA ASN A 243 41.90 9.22 -23.08
C ASN A 243 41.73 10.80 -23.08
N PRO A 244 41.71 11.61 -21.98
CA PRO A 244 41.17 11.53 -20.61
C PRO A 244 40.28 12.77 -20.19
N HIS A 245 39.80 12.75 -18.93
CA HIS A 245 39.22 13.86 -18.12
C HIS A 245 37.68 14.02 -18.04
N HIS A 246 37.03 13.17 -17.25
CA HIS A 246 36.23 13.61 -16.09
C HIS A 246 35.92 12.46 -15.14
N LYS A 247 35.99 12.75 -13.83
CA LYS A 247 35.96 11.80 -12.70
C LYS A 247 34.53 11.28 -12.41
N ASN A 248 34.36 9.96 -12.41
CA ASN A 248 33.69 9.14 -11.36
C ASN A 248 33.72 7.65 -11.76
N PRO A 249 34.42 6.76 -11.02
CA PRO A 249 34.58 5.36 -11.44
C PRO A 249 33.39 4.47 -11.03
N PHE A 250 32.94 3.61 -11.94
CA PHE A 250 32.46 2.23 -11.67
C PHE A 250 31.29 1.95 -10.69
N GLN A 251 30.23 2.77 -10.62
CA GLN A 251 29.03 2.45 -9.82
C GLN A 251 27.76 2.23 -10.68
N VAL A 252 26.86 1.36 -10.20
CA VAL A 252 25.50 1.14 -10.71
C VAL A 252 24.51 1.60 -9.64
N PHE A 253 23.63 2.50 -10.04
CA PHE A 253 22.58 3.00 -9.18
C PHE A 253 21.35 2.11 -9.33
N PHE A 254 20.81 1.70 -8.20
CA PHE A 254 19.54 1.01 -8.13
C PHE A 254 18.57 1.85 -7.33
N TRP A 255 17.35 1.93 -7.83
CA TRP A 255 16.26 2.53 -7.10
C TRP A 255 15.02 1.68 -7.25
N LYS A 256 14.22 1.68 -6.19
CA LYS A 256 12.90 1.10 -6.17
C LYS A 256 11.97 2.16 -5.62
N THR A 257 11.06 2.63 -6.46
CA THR A 257 9.97 3.46 -5.97
C THR A 257 9.01 2.56 -5.21
N VAL A 258 8.87 2.81 -3.91
CA VAL A 258 7.78 2.32 -3.10
C VAL A 258 6.68 3.34 -3.26
N LEU A 259 5.84 3.13 -4.28
CA LEU A 259 4.54 3.79 -4.29
C LEU A 259 3.74 3.22 -3.12
N ILE A 260 3.67 3.97 -2.03
CA ILE A 260 2.53 3.91 -1.11
C ILE A 260 1.44 4.75 -1.75
N MET A 261 1.06 4.34 -2.95
CA MET A 261 0.09 5.05 -3.75
C MET A 261 -0.74 3.99 -4.43
N SER A 262 -2.03 4.12 -4.22
CA SER A 262 -3.00 3.88 -5.27
C SER A 262 -2.40 4.38 -6.58
N LYS A 263 -2.33 3.58 -7.64
CA LYS A 263 -1.76 3.98 -8.95
C LYS A 263 -2.41 5.23 -9.58
N ILE A 264 -3.38 5.78 -8.90
CA ILE A 264 -4.21 6.91 -9.24
C ILE A 264 -3.71 8.11 -8.42
N THR A 265 -3.35 9.17 -9.12
CA THR A 265 -2.98 10.44 -8.49
C THR A 265 -4.23 11.20 -8.07
N VAL A 266 -4.21 11.83 -6.89
CA VAL A 266 -5.31 12.69 -6.42
C VAL A 266 -5.57 13.83 -7.41
N ALA A 267 -4.50 14.42 -7.97
CA ALA A 267 -4.60 15.44 -9.01
C ALA A 267 -5.36 14.94 -10.25
N GLY A 268 -5.09 13.71 -10.71
CA GLY A 268 -5.79 13.12 -11.86
C GLY A 268 -7.26 12.84 -11.58
N VAL A 269 -7.60 12.40 -10.35
CA VAL A 269 -9.00 12.25 -9.94
C VAL A 269 -9.69 13.59 -9.87
N ARG A 270 -9.03 14.60 -9.27
CA ARG A 270 -9.57 15.95 -9.12
C ARG A 270 -9.92 16.57 -10.48
N THR A 271 -9.01 16.53 -11.45
CA THR A 271 -9.30 17.05 -12.80
C THR A 271 -10.48 16.33 -13.46
N ASN A 272 -10.56 15.00 -13.31
CA ASN A 272 -11.69 14.22 -13.86
C ASN A 272 -13.02 14.54 -13.16
N VAL A 273 -13.00 14.74 -11.85
CA VAL A 273 -14.16 15.12 -11.05
C VAL A 273 -14.62 16.54 -11.40
N GLN A 274 -13.70 17.49 -11.49
CA GLN A 274 -13.98 18.86 -11.86
C GLN A 274 -14.63 18.92 -13.25
N GLN A 275 -14.03 18.28 -14.26
CA GLN A 275 -14.62 18.19 -15.60
C GLN A 275 -16.02 17.53 -15.60
N LEU A 276 -16.25 16.55 -14.72
CA LEU A 276 -17.54 15.88 -14.60
C LEU A 276 -18.59 16.81 -13.99
N LEU A 277 -18.23 17.57 -12.97
CA LEU A 277 -19.11 18.55 -12.33
C LEU A 277 -19.38 19.72 -13.28
N ASP A 278 -18.35 20.26 -13.93
CA ASP A 278 -18.48 21.32 -14.93
C ASP A 278 -19.44 20.94 -16.06
N TYR A 279 -19.32 19.72 -16.60
CA TYR A 279 -20.25 19.23 -17.62
C TYR A 279 -21.70 19.15 -17.10
N SER A 280 -21.87 18.67 -15.87
CA SER A 280 -23.19 18.43 -15.27
C SER A 280 -23.85 19.73 -14.81
N HIS A 281 -23.09 20.76 -14.46
CA HIS A 281 -23.60 22.07 -14.03
C HIS A 281 -23.74 23.06 -15.19
N ASN A 282 -22.77 23.12 -16.11
CA ASN A 282 -22.62 24.22 -17.08
C ASN A 282 -23.03 23.83 -18.51
N GLU A 283 -22.71 22.62 -18.98
CA GLU A 283 -23.05 22.23 -20.36
C GLU A 283 -24.47 21.69 -20.50
N LYS A 284 -24.85 20.72 -19.66
CA LYS A 284 -26.17 20.05 -19.75
C LYS A 284 -26.79 19.85 -18.38
N LYS A 285 -27.14 20.96 -17.72
CA LYS A 285 -27.84 20.94 -16.45
C LYS A 285 -29.16 20.16 -16.55
N ARG A 286 -29.37 19.25 -15.60
CA ARG A 286 -30.56 18.40 -15.53
C ARG A 286 -31.48 18.87 -14.40
N ASN A 287 -32.76 18.53 -14.54
CA ASN A 287 -33.79 18.86 -13.54
C ASN A 287 -33.77 17.92 -12.32
N PHE A 288 -32.79 17.02 -12.22
CA PHE A 288 -32.60 16.12 -11.09
C PHE A 288 -31.12 16.03 -10.71
N VAL A 289 -30.85 15.71 -9.45
CA VAL A 289 -29.47 15.53 -8.94
C VAL A 289 -28.92 14.20 -9.43
N GLU A 290 -27.86 14.24 -10.24
CA GLU A 290 -27.24 13.04 -10.78
C GLU A 290 -26.42 12.30 -9.73
N THR A 291 -26.44 10.96 -9.81
CA THR A 291 -25.56 10.10 -9.01
C THR A 291 -24.26 9.87 -9.76
N VAL A 292 -23.15 10.00 -9.05
CA VAL A 292 -21.80 9.69 -9.54
C VAL A 292 -21.48 8.24 -9.21
N GLU A 293 -21.19 7.46 -10.25
CA GLU A 293 -20.86 6.04 -10.18
C GLU A 293 -19.40 5.79 -10.56
N LEU A 294 -18.74 4.94 -9.78
CA LEU A 294 -17.46 4.34 -10.09
C LEU A 294 -17.70 3.00 -10.77
N GLN A 295 -17.35 2.92 -12.05
CA GLN A 295 -17.34 1.70 -12.84
C GLN A 295 -15.95 1.07 -12.82
N ILE A 296 -15.91 -0.23 -12.57
CA ILE A 296 -14.69 -1.01 -12.39
C ILE A 296 -14.72 -2.15 -13.40
N GLY A 297 -13.70 -2.24 -14.25
CA GLY A 297 -13.45 -3.41 -15.07
C GLY A 297 -12.32 -4.24 -14.47
N LEU A 298 -12.61 -5.48 -14.05
CA LEU A 298 -11.59 -6.42 -13.62
C LEU A 298 -10.96 -7.13 -14.84
N LYS A 299 -9.66 -7.40 -14.77
CA LYS A 299 -8.91 -8.19 -15.76
C LYS A 299 -8.26 -9.39 -15.09
N ASN A 300 -7.97 -10.43 -15.87
CA ASN A 300 -7.26 -11.63 -15.41
C ASN A 300 -7.87 -12.26 -14.16
N TYR A 301 -9.19 -12.17 -14.04
CA TYR A 301 -9.96 -12.70 -12.92
C TYR A 301 -10.93 -13.73 -13.48
N ASP A 302 -10.89 -14.95 -12.95
CA ASP A 302 -11.77 -16.03 -13.38
C ASP A 302 -12.82 -16.30 -12.28
N PRO A 303 -14.11 -15.98 -12.50
CA PRO A 303 -15.17 -16.16 -11.50
C PRO A 303 -15.43 -17.62 -11.07
N GLN A 304 -14.86 -18.61 -11.77
CA GLN A 304 -14.94 -20.03 -11.41
C GLN A 304 -13.74 -20.50 -10.59
N ARG A 305 -12.53 -20.01 -10.90
CA ARG A 305 -11.29 -20.41 -10.22
C ARG A 305 -10.94 -19.52 -9.03
N ASP A 306 -11.22 -18.23 -9.13
CA ASP A 306 -10.93 -17.24 -8.09
C ASP A 306 -12.09 -17.09 -7.10
N LYS A 307 -11.76 -16.88 -5.82
CA LYS A 307 -12.74 -16.70 -4.75
C LYS A 307 -13.51 -15.40 -4.94
N ARG A 308 -14.82 -15.49 -5.20
CA ARG A 308 -15.72 -14.32 -5.23
C ARG A 308 -15.62 -13.55 -3.91
N PHE A 309 -15.37 -12.25 -4.03
CA PHE A 309 -15.33 -11.35 -2.88
C PHE A 309 -16.67 -10.62 -2.70
N SER A 310 -17.01 -10.38 -1.45
CA SER A 310 -18.07 -9.49 -1.03
C SER A 310 -17.54 -8.67 0.13
N GLY A 311 -17.47 -7.36 -0.03
CA GLY A 311 -17.00 -6.44 1.00
C GLY A 311 -17.94 -5.25 1.10
N THR A 312 -18.07 -4.69 2.29
CA THR A 312 -18.84 -3.47 2.56
C THR A 312 -17.91 -2.44 3.19
N ILE A 313 -18.00 -1.19 2.73
CA ILE A 313 -17.28 -0.06 3.30
C ILE A 313 -18.23 1.11 3.51
N LYS A 314 -18.09 1.79 4.64
CA LYS A 314 -18.80 3.02 4.96
C LYS A 314 -18.05 4.20 4.34
N LEU A 315 -18.73 4.99 3.52
CA LEU A 315 -18.19 6.23 2.98
C LEU A 315 -18.40 7.38 3.98
N PRO A 316 -17.49 8.37 4.04
CA PRO A 316 -17.66 9.58 4.86
C PRO A 316 -18.95 10.35 4.55
N THR A 317 -19.26 10.51 3.26
CA THR A 317 -20.42 11.30 2.81
C THR A 317 -21.45 10.43 2.10
N VAL A 318 -22.74 10.64 2.35
CA VAL A 318 -23.84 9.80 1.85
C VAL A 318 -24.04 9.92 0.33
N PRO A 319 -23.71 8.88 -0.47
CA PRO A 319 -23.76 8.98 -1.93
C PRO A 319 -25.19 9.08 -2.49
N ARG A 320 -26.17 8.42 -1.87
CA ARG A 320 -27.56 8.36 -2.34
C ARG A 320 -28.54 8.84 -1.26
N PRO A 321 -28.81 10.16 -1.19
CA PRO A 321 -29.68 10.71 -0.14
C PRO A 321 -31.14 10.22 -0.23
N ARG A 322 -31.63 9.95 -1.45
CA ARG A 322 -33.00 9.47 -1.74
C ARG A 322 -33.18 7.95 -1.65
N MET A 323 -32.23 7.23 -1.06
CA MET A 323 -32.31 5.77 -0.91
C MET A 323 -33.53 5.38 -0.06
N SER A 324 -34.37 4.50 -0.60
CA SER A 324 -35.59 4.04 0.08
C SER A 324 -35.26 2.90 1.04
N ILE A 325 -35.50 3.13 2.33
CA ILE A 325 -35.24 2.16 3.40
C ILE A 325 -36.57 1.76 4.03
N CYS A 326 -36.76 0.46 4.24
CA CYS A 326 -37.94 -0.07 4.92
C CYS A 326 -37.54 -0.70 6.26
N VAL A 327 -38.26 -0.35 7.32
CA VAL A 327 -38.01 -0.85 8.67
C VAL A 327 -38.95 -2.00 8.98
N LEU A 328 -38.39 -3.14 9.35
CA LEU A 328 -39.10 -4.36 9.75
C LEU A 328 -38.98 -4.49 11.26
N GLY A 329 -40.00 -4.10 12.00
CA GLY A 329 -39.89 -3.89 13.44
C GLY A 329 -41.16 -4.23 14.19
N ASP A 330 -41.01 -4.28 15.51
CA ASP A 330 -42.15 -4.32 16.42
C ASP A 330 -42.82 -2.94 16.49
N GLN A 331 -43.92 -2.85 17.23
CA GLN A 331 -44.72 -1.62 17.34
C GLN A 331 -43.86 -0.39 17.70
N HIS A 332 -42.93 -0.56 18.64
CA HIS A 332 -42.00 0.50 19.06
C HIS A 332 -41.16 1.06 17.90
N ASP A 333 -40.61 0.20 17.05
CA ASP A 333 -39.74 0.62 15.94
C ASP A 333 -40.56 1.16 14.76
N ILE A 334 -41.79 0.66 14.59
CA ILE A 334 -42.77 1.20 13.64
C ILE A 334 -43.11 2.64 14.00
N ASP A 335 -43.35 2.92 15.27
CA ASP A 335 -43.69 4.26 15.72
C ASP A 335 -42.49 5.20 15.55
N ARG A 336 -41.26 4.78 15.90
CA ARG A 336 -40.03 5.56 15.60
C ARG A 336 -39.86 5.82 14.10
N ALA A 337 -40.11 4.82 13.25
CA ALA A 337 -40.00 4.97 11.80
C ALA A 337 -41.05 5.93 11.22
N LYS A 338 -42.29 5.89 11.72
CA LYS A 338 -43.37 6.82 11.33
C LYS A 338 -43.03 8.27 11.68
N HIS A 339 -42.44 8.52 12.85
CA HIS A 339 -41.98 9.86 13.23
C HIS A 339 -40.91 10.40 12.29
N LEU A 340 -40.07 9.51 11.74
CA LEU A 340 -39.04 9.85 10.73
C LEU A 340 -39.58 9.86 9.29
N GLY A 341 -40.86 9.55 9.07
CA GLY A 341 -41.48 9.47 7.74
C GLY A 341 -40.97 8.30 6.89
N VAL A 342 -40.52 7.21 7.51
CA VAL A 342 -39.97 6.02 6.83
C VAL A 342 -41.00 4.90 6.83
N ASP A 343 -41.14 4.21 5.68
CA ASP A 343 -42.04 3.06 5.55
C ASP A 343 -41.63 1.93 6.52
N ALA A 344 -42.58 1.46 7.31
CA ALA A 344 -42.40 0.37 8.26
C ALA A 344 -43.41 -0.76 8.05
N MET A 345 -43.01 -1.99 8.37
CA MET A 345 -43.86 -3.19 8.30
C MET A 345 -43.80 -3.99 9.59
N SER A 346 -44.95 -4.52 9.98
CA SER A 346 -45.12 -5.36 11.16
C SER A 346 -44.82 -6.84 10.89
N SER A 347 -44.69 -7.62 11.96
CA SER A 347 -44.54 -9.08 11.88
C SER A 347 -45.74 -9.76 11.22
N ASP A 348 -46.96 -9.22 11.37
CA ASP A 348 -48.17 -9.78 10.75
C ASP A 348 -48.26 -9.49 9.25
N ASP A 349 -47.75 -8.35 8.80
CA ASP A 349 -47.63 -8.05 7.36
C ASP A 349 -46.57 -8.93 6.69
N LEU A 350 -45.50 -9.27 7.42
CA LEU A 350 -44.51 -10.25 6.97
C LEU A 350 -45.08 -11.67 6.88
N LYS A 351 -46.01 -12.05 7.78
CA LYS A 351 -46.73 -13.33 7.70
C LYS A 351 -47.66 -13.38 6.49
N LYS A 352 -48.35 -12.29 6.13
CA LYS A 352 -49.21 -12.23 4.92
C LYS A 352 -48.42 -12.48 3.62
N LEU A 353 -47.12 -12.21 3.62
CA LEU A 353 -46.22 -12.48 2.48
C LEU A 353 -45.84 -13.97 2.35
N ASN A 354 -46.19 -14.82 3.32
CA ASN A 354 -46.10 -16.29 3.41
C ASN A 354 -45.37 -17.00 2.25
N LYS A 355 -44.04 -16.79 2.10
CA LYS A 355 -43.19 -17.38 1.05
C LYS A 355 -43.67 -17.15 -0.40
N ASN A 356 -44.59 -16.22 -0.63
CA ASN A 356 -45.10 -15.93 -1.96
C ASN A 356 -44.05 -15.14 -2.76
N LYS A 357 -43.32 -15.86 -3.62
CA LYS A 357 -42.17 -15.36 -4.38
C LYS A 357 -42.48 -14.11 -5.21
N LYS A 358 -43.71 -13.94 -5.70
CA LYS A 358 -44.09 -12.77 -6.52
C LYS A 358 -44.16 -11.49 -5.68
N LEU A 359 -44.83 -11.54 -4.53
CA LEU A 359 -44.98 -10.40 -3.62
C LEU A 359 -43.64 -10.00 -3.00
N ILE A 360 -42.83 -10.99 -2.60
CA ILE A 360 -41.50 -10.75 -2.03
C ILE A 360 -40.56 -10.11 -3.07
N LYS A 361 -40.63 -10.53 -4.34
CA LYS A 361 -39.87 -9.91 -5.42
C LYS A 361 -40.35 -8.49 -5.72
N LYS A 362 -41.64 -8.19 -5.56
CA LYS A 362 -42.19 -6.84 -5.70
C LYS A 362 -41.70 -5.93 -4.57
N LEU A 363 -41.71 -6.42 -3.33
CA LEU A 363 -41.19 -5.71 -2.15
C LEU A 363 -39.69 -5.44 -2.25
N ALA A 364 -38.89 -6.43 -2.65
CA ALA A 364 -37.45 -6.29 -2.84
C ALA A 364 -37.05 -5.31 -3.97
N ARG A 365 -37.97 -5.02 -4.91
CA ARG A 365 -37.79 -4.00 -5.95
C ARG A 365 -38.22 -2.61 -5.51
N LYS A 366 -39.19 -2.51 -4.59
CA LYS A 366 -39.70 -1.25 -4.07
C LYS A 366 -38.67 -0.53 -3.18
N TYR A 367 -37.97 -1.27 -2.32
CA TYR A 367 -37.00 -0.70 -1.38
C TYR A 367 -35.56 -1.09 -1.70
N ASP A 368 -34.61 -0.21 -1.41
CA ASP A 368 -33.18 -0.39 -1.66
C ASP A 368 -32.49 -1.18 -0.54
N ALA A 369 -32.82 -0.86 0.72
CA ALA A 369 -32.32 -1.56 1.90
C ALA A 369 -33.43 -1.80 2.94
N PHE A 370 -33.18 -2.77 3.81
CA PHE A 370 -34.06 -3.12 4.91
C PHE A 370 -33.30 -3.00 6.22
N LEU A 371 -33.97 -2.44 7.22
CA LEU A 371 -33.54 -2.49 8.62
C LEU A 371 -34.48 -3.43 9.35
N ALA A 372 -33.98 -4.22 10.29
CA ALA A 372 -34.83 -5.09 11.08
C ALA A 372 -34.46 -5.05 12.56
N SER A 373 -35.47 -5.11 13.43
CA SER A 373 -35.26 -5.27 14.86
C SER A 373 -34.62 -6.63 15.17
N ASP A 374 -33.75 -6.67 16.17
CA ASP A 374 -33.05 -7.90 16.59
C ASP A 374 -34.01 -9.08 16.85
N ALA A 375 -35.21 -8.80 17.35
CA ALA A 375 -36.25 -9.81 17.57
C ALA A 375 -36.73 -10.48 16.26
N LEU A 376 -36.79 -9.72 15.17
CA LEU A 376 -37.35 -10.14 13.89
C LEU A 376 -36.28 -10.66 12.89
N VAL A 377 -35.03 -10.20 13.00
CA VAL A 377 -33.92 -10.61 12.10
C VAL A 377 -33.80 -12.13 11.99
N ARG A 378 -33.97 -12.84 13.11
CA ARG A 378 -33.88 -14.32 13.18
C ARG A 378 -35.06 -15.02 12.49
N GLN A 379 -36.22 -14.39 12.44
CA GLN A 379 -37.45 -14.98 11.87
C GLN A 379 -37.60 -14.71 10.36
N ILE A 380 -36.94 -13.65 9.85
CA ILE A 380 -37.00 -13.22 8.45
C ILE A 380 -36.69 -14.34 7.44
N PRO A 381 -35.64 -15.18 7.60
CA PRO A 381 -35.38 -16.28 6.67
C PRO A 381 -36.51 -17.32 6.62
N ARG A 382 -37.21 -17.54 7.74
CA ARG A 382 -38.32 -18.51 7.83
C ARG A 382 -39.60 -17.98 7.18
N LEU A 383 -39.91 -16.70 7.39
CA LEU A 383 -41.14 -16.04 6.93
C LEU A 383 -41.08 -15.65 5.44
N LEU A 384 -39.96 -15.03 5.02
CA LEU A 384 -39.78 -14.54 3.65
C LEU A 384 -39.00 -15.52 2.75
N GLY A 385 -38.45 -16.58 3.31
CA GLY A 385 -37.62 -17.53 2.57
C GLY A 385 -36.36 -16.88 1.99
N PRO A 386 -35.73 -17.50 0.98
CA PRO A 386 -34.48 -16.99 0.39
C PRO A 386 -34.66 -15.76 -0.51
N GLY A 387 -35.88 -15.20 -0.62
CA GLY A 387 -36.21 -14.14 -1.58
C GLY A 387 -35.37 -12.87 -1.40
N LEU A 388 -35.26 -12.36 -0.18
CA LEU A 388 -34.46 -11.17 0.14
C LEU A 388 -32.95 -11.45 0.08
N SER A 389 -32.52 -12.62 0.54
CA SER A 389 -31.12 -13.04 0.47
C SER A 389 -30.62 -13.19 -0.97
N LYS A 390 -31.44 -13.78 -1.85
CA LYS A 390 -31.16 -13.87 -3.29
C LYS A 390 -31.12 -12.51 -3.98
N ALA A 391 -31.89 -11.53 -3.48
CA ALA A 391 -31.81 -10.15 -3.93
C ALA A 391 -30.57 -9.40 -3.40
N GLY A 392 -29.84 -9.98 -2.43
CA GLY A 392 -28.67 -9.37 -1.80
C GLY A 392 -28.99 -8.25 -0.81
N LYS A 393 -30.27 -8.12 -0.41
CA LYS A 393 -30.82 -7.06 0.46
C LYS A 393 -31.23 -7.65 1.81
N PHE A 394 -30.34 -8.40 2.43
CA PHE A 394 -30.65 -8.95 3.75
C PHE A 394 -30.69 -7.82 4.78
N PRO A 395 -31.71 -7.76 5.67
CA PRO A 395 -31.86 -6.64 6.59
C PRO A 395 -30.69 -6.49 7.54
N THR A 396 -30.30 -5.24 7.83
CA THR A 396 -29.31 -4.94 8.87
C THR A 396 -30.01 -4.90 10.23
N PRO A 397 -29.47 -5.58 11.26
CA PRO A 397 -30.04 -5.56 12.60
C PRO A 397 -29.95 -4.17 13.24
N VAL A 398 -30.99 -3.79 13.97
CA VAL A 398 -31.09 -2.56 14.74
C VAL A 398 -31.56 -2.91 16.15
N SER A 399 -30.85 -2.40 17.14
CA SER A 399 -31.23 -2.53 18.55
C SER A 399 -32.19 -1.40 18.96
N HIS A 400 -33.00 -1.63 20.00
CA HIS A 400 -33.91 -0.61 20.51
C HIS A 400 -33.18 0.57 21.17
N ASN A 401 -31.97 0.35 21.69
CA ASN A 401 -31.14 1.38 22.31
C ASN A 401 -30.42 2.30 21.31
N GLU A 402 -30.39 1.94 20.02
CA GLU A 402 -29.72 2.73 18.99
C GLU A 402 -30.69 3.71 18.30
N ASP A 403 -30.16 4.86 17.89
CA ASP A 403 -30.88 5.82 17.07
C ASP A 403 -31.10 5.30 15.65
N LEU A 404 -32.37 5.17 15.26
CA LEU A 404 -32.76 4.71 13.94
C LEU A 404 -32.24 5.63 12.83
N SER A 405 -32.15 6.94 13.10
CA SER A 405 -31.62 7.95 12.16
C SER A 405 -30.13 7.74 11.83
N ASN A 406 -29.30 7.52 12.86
CA ASN A 406 -27.87 7.28 12.69
C ASN A 406 -27.64 5.97 11.94
N LYS A 407 -28.38 4.91 12.29
CA LYS A 407 -28.28 3.64 11.58
C LYS A 407 -28.74 3.74 10.13
N MET A 408 -29.75 4.55 9.86
CA MET A 408 -30.22 4.83 8.51
C MET A 408 -29.13 5.54 7.70
N ASN A 409 -28.46 6.53 8.28
CA ASN A 409 -27.33 7.23 7.64
C ASN A 409 -26.14 6.30 7.39
N ASP A 410 -25.87 5.37 8.30
CA ASP A 410 -24.85 4.34 8.14
C ASP A 410 -25.16 3.41 6.98
N VAL A 411 -26.41 2.97 6.83
CA VAL A 411 -26.83 2.15 5.67
C VAL A 411 -26.75 2.96 4.38
N LYS A 412 -27.16 4.24 4.40
CA LYS A 412 -27.09 5.12 3.22
C LYS A 412 -25.66 5.42 2.77
N SER A 413 -24.72 5.49 3.70
CA SER A 413 -23.29 5.74 3.44
C SER A 413 -22.49 4.47 3.13
N THR A 414 -23.05 3.28 3.42
CA THR A 414 -22.38 2.02 3.16
C THR A 414 -22.54 1.58 1.72
N ILE A 415 -21.42 1.33 1.05
CA ILE A 415 -21.38 0.74 -0.28
C ILE A 415 -20.94 -0.73 -0.20
N LYS A 416 -21.53 -1.56 -1.06
CA LYS A 416 -21.22 -3.00 -1.14
C LYS A 416 -20.52 -3.32 -2.45
N PHE A 417 -19.29 -3.81 -2.36
CA PHE A 417 -18.57 -4.43 -3.46
C PHE A 417 -18.92 -5.91 -3.48
N GLN A 418 -19.68 -6.36 -4.47
CA GLN A 418 -20.04 -7.77 -4.62
C GLN A 418 -19.79 -8.25 -6.03
N LEU A 419 -18.85 -9.19 -6.19
CA LEU A 419 -18.61 -9.84 -7.47
C LEU A 419 -19.69 -10.90 -7.73
N LYS A 420 -20.45 -10.70 -8.81
CA LYS A 420 -21.49 -11.63 -9.28
C LYS A 420 -20.91 -12.57 -10.33
N LYS A 421 -21.43 -12.53 -11.56
CA LYS A 421 -20.98 -13.37 -12.67
C LYS A 421 -20.08 -12.57 -13.62
N GLU A 422 -20.39 -11.29 -13.79
CA GLU A 422 -19.70 -10.37 -14.67
C GLU A 422 -18.44 -9.80 -14.00
N LEU A 423 -17.42 -9.49 -14.82
CA LEU A 423 -16.15 -8.90 -14.38
C LEU A 423 -16.22 -7.37 -14.22
N CYS A 424 -17.37 -6.78 -14.54
CA CYS A 424 -17.61 -5.35 -14.40
C CYS A 424 -18.46 -5.11 -13.15
N LEU A 425 -18.08 -4.11 -12.36
CA LEU A 425 -18.79 -3.68 -11.16
C LEU A 425 -19.11 -2.19 -11.29
N GLY A 426 -20.26 -1.77 -10.77
CA GLY A 426 -20.64 -0.36 -10.67
C GLY A 426 -21.08 -0.07 -9.24
N VAL A 427 -20.52 0.99 -8.66
CA VAL A 427 -20.84 1.41 -7.29
C VAL A 427 -21.08 2.90 -7.27
N ALA A 428 -22.12 3.36 -6.55
CA ALA A 428 -22.37 4.77 -6.37
C ALA A 428 -21.43 5.33 -5.29
N VAL A 429 -20.64 6.33 -5.67
CA VAL A 429 -19.61 6.94 -4.81
C VAL A 429 -19.97 8.37 -4.38
N GLY A 430 -20.96 8.99 -5.02
CA GLY A 430 -21.44 10.32 -4.64
C GLY A 430 -22.58 10.83 -5.48
N ASN A 431 -22.85 12.12 -5.37
CA ASN A 431 -23.82 12.84 -6.19
C ASN A 431 -23.21 14.18 -6.65
N VAL A 432 -23.82 14.80 -7.67
CA VAL A 432 -23.33 16.08 -8.22
C VAL A 432 -23.54 17.27 -7.26
N GLY A 433 -24.36 17.11 -6.20
CA GLY A 433 -24.55 18.14 -5.18
C GLY A 433 -23.47 18.17 -4.08
N MET A 434 -22.53 17.22 -4.09
CA MET A 434 -21.42 17.18 -3.15
C MET A 434 -20.30 18.13 -3.58
N THR A 435 -19.47 18.53 -2.61
CA THR A 435 -18.23 19.25 -2.92
C THR A 435 -17.23 18.33 -3.63
N GLU A 436 -16.33 18.93 -4.40
CA GLU A 436 -15.26 18.20 -5.11
C GLU A 436 -14.42 17.35 -4.16
N ASP A 437 -14.04 17.91 -3.01
CA ASP A 437 -13.18 17.25 -2.03
C ASP A 437 -13.87 16.06 -1.35
N GLU A 438 -15.16 16.17 -1.02
CA GLU A 438 -15.95 15.04 -0.50
C GLU A 438 -16.05 13.92 -1.53
N LEU A 439 -16.26 14.26 -2.81
CA LEU A 439 -16.38 13.28 -3.87
C LEU A 439 -15.05 12.56 -4.11
N ILE A 440 -13.93 13.29 -4.10
CA ILE A 440 -12.58 12.73 -4.20
C ILE A 440 -12.29 11.78 -3.04
N ALA A 441 -12.61 12.19 -1.81
CA ALA A 441 -12.41 11.37 -0.61
C ALA A 441 -13.18 10.04 -0.73
N ASN A 442 -14.45 10.10 -1.14
CA ASN A 442 -15.28 8.92 -1.37
C ASN A 442 -14.72 8.00 -2.46
N ILE A 443 -14.29 8.57 -3.60
CA ILE A 443 -13.72 7.81 -4.73
C ILE A 443 -12.42 7.10 -4.30
N MET A 444 -11.52 7.83 -3.65
CA MET A 444 -10.23 7.28 -3.21
C MET A 444 -10.42 6.17 -2.19
N LEU A 445 -11.28 6.37 -1.20
CA LEU A 445 -11.59 5.34 -0.19
C LEU A 445 -12.19 4.08 -0.83
N ALA A 446 -13.15 4.26 -1.75
CA ALA A 446 -13.79 3.17 -2.48
C ALA A 446 -12.79 2.35 -3.30
N ILE A 447 -11.86 3.02 -4.00
CA ILE A 447 -10.83 2.35 -4.81
C ILE A 447 -9.84 1.59 -3.92
N ASN A 448 -9.37 2.22 -2.83
CA ASN A 448 -8.40 1.61 -1.91
C ASN A 448 -8.97 0.34 -1.27
N TYR A 449 -10.23 0.39 -0.85
CA TYR A 449 -10.92 -0.77 -0.32
C TYR A 449 -11.14 -1.87 -1.36
N LEU A 450 -11.52 -1.52 -2.59
CA LEU A 450 -11.64 -2.52 -3.66
C LEU A 450 -10.32 -3.27 -3.88
N ILE A 451 -9.18 -2.57 -3.87
CA ILE A 451 -7.87 -3.17 -4.11
C ILE A 451 -7.50 -4.16 -3.00
N SER A 452 -7.85 -3.87 -1.75
CA SER A 452 -7.58 -4.78 -0.62
C SER A 452 -8.37 -6.09 -0.71
N LEU A 453 -9.54 -6.08 -1.37
CA LEU A 453 -10.34 -7.28 -1.63
C LEU A 453 -9.77 -8.17 -2.75
N LEU A 454 -8.88 -7.64 -3.60
CA LEU A 454 -8.32 -8.36 -4.75
C LEU A 454 -7.02 -9.08 -4.40
N LYS A 455 -6.98 -10.40 -4.62
CA LYS A 455 -5.79 -11.26 -4.33
C LYS A 455 -4.48 -10.78 -4.98
N LYS A 456 -4.56 -10.15 -6.17
CA LYS A 456 -3.39 -9.59 -6.89
C LYS A 456 -3.41 -8.05 -6.94
N GLY A 457 -4.24 -7.41 -6.12
CA GLY A 457 -4.41 -5.95 -6.06
C GLY A 457 -4.60 -5.31 -7.45
N TRP A 458 -3.78 -4.30 -7.76
CA TRP A 458 -3.79 -3.55 -9.01
C TRP A 458 -3.60 -4.37 -10.29
N GLN A 459 -3.05 -5.59 -10.23
CA GLN A 459 -2.90 -6.44 -11.42
C GLN A 459 -4.24 -6.97 -11.92
N ASN A 460 -5.24 -7.06 -11.04
CA ASN A 460 -6.60 -7.48 -11.37
C ASN A 460 -7.48 -6.30 -11.82
N VAL A 461 -7.01 -5.06 -11.69
CA VAL A 461 -7.75 -3.87 -12.15
C VAL A 461 -7.42 -3.61 -13.61
N GLY A 462 -8.43 -3.69 -14.47
CA GLY A 462 -8.35 -3.43 -15.90
C GLY A 462 -8.60 -1.98 -16.25
N SER A 463 -9.72 -1.43 -15.79
CA SER A 463 -10.08 -0.02 -15.96
C SER A 463 -10.89 0.49 -14.77
N LEU A 464 -10.76 1.78 -14.46
CA LEU A 464 -11.60 2.50 -13.51
C LEU A 464 -12.13 3.75 -14.20
N THR A 465 -13.46 3.89 -14.22
CA THR A 465 -14.15 4.95 -14.93
C THR A 465 -15.16 5.59 -14.01
N ILE A 466 -15.09 6.90 -13.84
CA ILE A 466 -16.11 7.67 -13.14
C ILE A 466 -17.10 8.17 -14.17
N LYS A 467 -18.39 8.05 -13.88
CA LYS A 467 -19.44 8.68 -14.68
C LYS A 467 -20.57 9.18 -13.81
N ALA A 468 -21.26 10.23 -14.24
CA ALA A 468 -22.57 10.56 -13.69
C ALA A 468 -23.65 9.73 -14.41
N SER A 469 -24.92 9.95 -14.04
CA SER A 469 -26.03 9.18 -14.59
C SER A 469 -26.20 9.39 -16.10
N MET A 470 -26.00 10.62 -16.58
CA MET A 470 -26.15 11.02 -17.98
C MET A 470 -24.91 11.75 -18.56
N SER A 471 -23.86 11.91 -17.75
CA SER A 471 -22.60 12.54 -18.17
C SER A 471 -21.67 11.54 -18.86
N PRO A 472 -20.80 12.01 -19.78
CA PRO A 472 -19.86 11.14 -20.48
C PRO A 472 -18.88 10.47 -19.50
N PRO A 473 -18.51 9.21 -19.74
CA PRO A 473 -17.58 8.49 -18.87
C PRO A 473 -16.17 9.10 -18.91
N LYS A 474 -15.58 9.31 -17.74
CA LYS A 474 -14.21 9.81 -17.56
C LYS A 474 -13.35 8.70 -16.96
N ARG A 475 -12.30 8.30 -17.68
CA ARG A 475 -11.42 7.20 -17.25
C ARG A 475 -10.34 7.73 -16.31
N VAL A 476 -10.23 7.08 -15.16
CA VAL A 476 -9.24 7.39 -14.11
C VAL A 476 -8.03 6.46 -14.18
N TYR A 477 -8.22 5.20 -14.60
CA TYR A 477 -7.16 4.19 -14.74
C TYR A 477 -7.46 3.19 -15.86
#